data_AF-A0A4Q3INK0-F1
#
_entry.id   AF-A0A4Q3INK0-F1
#
_cell.length_a   1.000
_cell.length_b   1.000
_cell.length_c   1.000
_cell.angle_alpha   90.00
_cell.angle_beta   90.00
_cell.angle_gamma   90.00
#
_symmetry.space_group_name_H-M   'P 1'
#
loop_
_entity.id
_entity.type
_entity.pdbx_description
1 polymer ?
#
loop_
_entity_poly.entity_id
_entity_poly.type
_entity_poly.pdbx_seq_one_letter_code
_entity_poly.pdbx_strand_id
1 'polypeptide(L)'
;GESINVPVRPIMRVNHADAVTATLLSGRAAGPVQHLLVTEELAAGSLVRILPDYEVKPTEAFWTFPSVRFMRPVVRAFTDFAIPALRAVEGVDAGDMRSEAA
;
A
#
# COMPACT_ATOMS: atom_id res chain seq x y z
N GLY A 1 12.25 -6.39 12.30
CA GLY A 1 11.74 -7.71 12.68
C GLY A 1 12.49 -8.79 11.92
N GLU A 2 12.40 -10.03 12.37
CA GLU A 2 12.88 -11.19 11.62
C GLU A 2 11.89 -11.51 10.49
N SER A 3 12.39 -11.90 9.32
CA SER A 3 11.55 -12.27 8.17
C SER A 3 11.41 -13.78 8.10
N ILE A 4 10.18 -14.27 7.94
CA ILE A 4 9.88 -15.69 7.76
C ILE A 4 9.19 -15.92 6.41
N ASN A 5 9.56 -17.01 5.75
CA ASN A 5 8.88 -17.45 4.53
C ASN A 5 7.89 -18.56 4.88
N VAL A 6 6.61 -18.31 4.63
CA VAL A 6 5.53 -19.27 4.90
C VAL A 6 4.94 -19.74 3.56
N PRO A 7 5.02 -21.04 3.23
CA PRO A 7 4.37 -21.55 2.04
C PRO A 7 2.85 -21.48 2.19
N VAL A 8 2.18 -20.82 1.26
CA VAL A 8 0.72 -20.70 1.22
C VAL A 8 0.16 -21.42 -0.01
N ARG A 9 -1.00 -22.06 0.14
CA ARG A 9 -1.79 -22.61 -0.98
C ARG A 9 -2.98 -21.68 -1.21
N PRO A 10 -2.86 -20.65 -2.06
CA PRO A 10 -3.93 -19.69 -2.24
C PRO A 10 -5.08 -20.33 -3.03
N ILE A 11 -6.31 -19.97 -2.66
CA ILE A 11 -7.50 -20.30 -3.46
C ILE A 11 -7.65 -19.36 -4.67
N MET A 12 -6.97 -18.20 -4.64
CA MET A 12 -7.01 -17.19 -5.68
C MET A 12 -5.71 -16.38 -5.69
N ARG A 13 -5.21 -16.03 -6.87
CA ARG A 13 -4.08 -15.11 -7.07
C ARG A 13 -4.48 -14.06 -8.11
N VAL A 14 -4.48 -12.80 -7.72
CA VAL A 14 -4.85 -11.67 -8.57
C VAL A 14 -3.85 -10.53 -8.36
N ASN A 15 -3.75 -9.65 -9.36
CA ASN A 15 -2.92 -8.44 -9.33
C ASN A 15 -3.75 -7.16 -9.50
N HIS A 16 -5.03 -7.21 -9.11
CA HIS A 16 -5.98 -6.13 -9.25
C HIS A 16 -6.57 -5.76 -7.89
N ALA A 17 -6.44 -4.50 -7.49
CA ALA A 17 -6.89 -4.00 -6.18
C ALA A 17 -8.37 -4.34 -5.92
N ASP A 18 -9.26 -3.94 -6.83
CA ASP A 18 -10.71 -4.16 -6.67
C ASP A 18 -11.08 -5.64 -6.53
N ALA A 19 -10.37 -6.53 -7.23
CA ALA A 19 -10.63 -7.97 -7.16
C ALA A 19 -10.23 -8.54 -5.78
N VAL A 20 -9.13 -8.04 -5.19
CA VAL A 20 -8.73 -8.41 -3.83
C VAL A 20 -9.77 -7.93 -2.82
N THR A 21 -10.11 -6.63 -2.85
CA THR A 21 -11.07 -6.04 -1.92
C THR A 21 -12.43 -6.71 -1.99
N ALA A 22 -12.99 -6.89 -3.19
CA ALA A 22 -14.28 -7.57 -3.38
C ALA A 22 -14.27 -9.02 -2.85
N THR A 23 -13.15 -9.73 -2.99
CA THR A 23 -13.02 -11.09 -2.47
C THR A 23 -13.00 -11.12 -0.95
N LEU A 24 -12.27 -10.19 -0.31
CA LEU A 24 -12.25 -10.08 1.16
C LEU A 24 -13.65 -9.75 1.70
N LEU A 25 -14.33 -8.78 1.09
CA LEU A 25 -15.68 -8.38 1.49
C LEU A 25 -16.76 -9.45 1.24
N SER A 26 -16.49 -10.41 0.35
CA SER A 26 -17.39 -11.56 0.15
C SER A 26 -17.45 -12.50 1.35
N GLY A 27 -16.54 -12.36 2.33
CA GLY A 27 -16.47 -13.18 3.54
C GLY A 27 -16.00 -14.62 3.31
N ARG A 28 -15.50 -14.94 2.11
CA ARG A 28 -15.08 -16.31 1.73
C ARG A 28 -13.58 -16.51 1.72
N ALA A 29 -12.80 -15.46 1.96
CA ALA A 29 -11.35 -15.50 1.95
C ALA A 29 -10.75 -14.55 2.99
N ALA A 30 -9.53 -14.86 3.40
CA ALA A 30 -8.65 -13.96 4.14
C ALA A 30 -7.32 -13.86 3.39
N GLY A 31 -6.69 -12.69 3.43
CA GLY A 31 -5.45 -12.46 2.70
C GLY A 31 -4.93 -11.04 2.88
N PRO A 32 -3.73 -10.76 2.35
CA PRO A 32 -3.15 -9.44 2.41
C PRO A 32 -3.91 -8.46 1.49
N VAL A 33 -4.03 -7.23 1.95
CA VAL A 33 -4.56 -6.09 1.20
C VAL A 33 -3.83 -4.82 1.66
N GLN A 34 -3.67 -3.86 0.77
CA GLN A 34 -3.10 -2.56 1.14
C GLN A 34 -4.10 -1.81 2.02
N HIS A 35 -3.63 -1.24 3.13
CA HIS A 35 -4.49 -0.59 4.12
C HIS A 35 -5.38 0.49 3.50
N LEU A 36 -4.82 1.31 2.61
CA LEU A 36 -5.52 2.38 1.88
C LEU A 36 -6.74 1.92 1.06
N LEU A 37 -6.85 0.62 0.75
CA LEU A 37 -7.96 0.07 -0.04
C LEU A 37 -9.14 -0.39 0.82
N VAL A 38 -8.97 -0.45 2.15
CA VAL A 38 -9.95 -1.07 3.06
C VAL A 38 -10.13 -0.29 4.38
N THR A 39 -9.72 0.97 4.40
CA THR A 39 -9.76 1.81 5.60
C THR A 39 -11.18 1.92 6.17
N GLU A 40 -12.17 2.15 5.31
CA GLU A 40 -13.56 2.31 5.73
C GLU A 40 -14.13 1.01 6.29
N GLU A 41 -13.79 -0.13 5.69
CA GLU A 41 -14.29 -1.44 6.10
C GLU A 41 -13.65 -1.93 7.39
N LEU A 42 -12.39 -1.56 7.64
CA LEU A 42 -11.75 -1.77 8.94
C LEU A 42 -12.38 -0.88 10.02
N ALA A 43 -12.64 0.39 9.71
CA ALA A 43 -13.29 1.31 10.65
C ALA A 43 -14.74 0.89 10.97
N ALA A 44 -15.48 0.39 9.97
CA ALA A 44 -16.84 -0.11 10.12
C ALA A 44 -16.91 -1.51 10.76
N GLY A 45 -15.78 -2.22 10.86
CA GLY A 45 -15.71 -3.59 11.38
C GLY A 45 -16.25 -4.66 10.42
N SER A 46 -16.50 -4.33 9.16
CA SER A 46 -16.84 -5.31 8.12
C SER A 46 -15.62 -6.11 7.66
N LEU A 47 -14.42 -5.55 7.85
CA LEU A 47 -13.14 -6.26 7.82
C LEU A 47 -12.44 -6.13 9.18
N VAL A 48 -11.60 -7.11 9.50
CA VAL A 48 -10.80 -7.12 10.73
C VAL A 48 -9.37 -7.54 10.42
N ARG A 49 -8.40 -6.96 11.13
CA ARG A 49 -7.00 -7.40 11.04
C ARG A 49 -6.85 -8.75 11.74
N ILE A 50 -6.38 -9.74 10.98
CA ILE A 50 -5.96 -11.03 11.50
C ILE A 50 -4.43 -11.06 11.62
N LEU A 51 -3.90 -11.88 12.52
CA LEU A 51 -2.45 -12.01 12.75
C LEU A 51 -1.77 -10.65 13.05
N PRO A 52 -2.20 -9.92 14.11
CA PRO A 52 -1.73 -8.55 14.36
C PRO A 52 -0.22 -8.43 14.60
N ASP A 53 0.41 -9.50 15.08
CA ASP A 53 1.86 -9.56 15.33
C ASP A 53 2.69 -9.77 14.06
N TYR A 54 2.03 -9.95 12.91
CA TYR A 54 2.65 -10.20 11.61
C TYR A 54 2.27 -9.11 10.62
N GLU A 55 3.24 -8.78 9.76
CA GLU A 55 3.04 -7.85 8.66
C GLU A 55 3.64 -8.42 7.38
N VAL A 56 2.92 -8.24 6.28
CA VAL A 56 3.48 -8.47 4.95
C VAL A 56 4.41 -7.30 4.66
N LYS A 57 5.56 -7.58 4.02
CA LYS A 57 6.51 -6.55 3.61
C LYS A 57 5.75 -5.41 2.89
N PRO A 58 5.82 -4.17 3.38
CA PRO A 58 5.17 -3.03 2.74
C PRO A 58 5.61 -2.88 1.28
N THR A 59 4.70 -2.37 0.45
CA THR A 59 5.03 -1.98 -0.93
C THR A 59 5.42 -0.52 -0.95
N GLU A 60 6.54 -0.21 -1.61
CA GLU A 60 7.00 1.17 -1.75
C GLU A 60 6.28 1.87 -2.90
N ALA A 61 5.86 3.12 -2.66
CA ALA A 61 5.28 3.99 -3.66
C ALA A 61 6.33 5.03 -4.09
N PHE A 62 6.61 5.08 -5.40
CA PHE A 62 7.60 6.01 -5.94
C PHE A 62 6.94 7.10 -6.78
N TRP A 63 7.41 8.33 -6.60
CA TRP A 63 7.10 9.45 -7.49
C TRP A 63 8.30 9.72 -8.38
N THR A 64 8.25 9.23 -9.62
CA THR A 64 9.42 9.20 -10.50
C THR A 64 9.27 10.15 -11.70
N PHE A 65 10.41 10.63 -12.18
CA PHE A 65 10.49 11.45 -13.39
C PHE A 65 11.61 10.92 -14.28
N PRO A 66 11.44 10.97 -15.62
CA PRO A 66 12.53 10.62 -16.54
C PRO A 66 13.79 11.49 -16.34
N SER A 67 13.60 12.78 -16.00
CA SER A 67 14.68 13.71 -15.66
C SER A 67 14.11 14.87 -14.85
N VAL A 68 14.88 15.33 -13.85
CA VAL A 68 14.61 16.57 -13.13
C VAL A 68 15.33 17.78 -13.74
N ARG A 69 16.26 17.55 -14.67
CA ARG A 69 16.97 18.60 -15.41
C ARG A 69 16.00 19.22 -16.42
N PHE A 70 15.74 20.52 -16.28
CA PHE A 70 14.73 21.26 -17.04
C PHE A 70 13.26 20.85 -16.76
N MET A 71 12.96 20.46 -15.51
CA MET A 71 11.59 20.18 -15.10
C MET A 71 10.67 21.37 -15.40
N ARG A 72 9.58 21.14 -16.14
CA ARG A 72 8.59 22.18 -16.45
C ARG A 72 7.96 22.70 -15.15
N PRO A 73 7.76 24.03 -14.98
CA PRO A 73 7.16 24.59 -13.77
C PRO A 73 5.81 23.95 -13.39
N VAL A 74 4.98 23.58 -14.36
CA VAL A 74 3.69 22.90 -14.11
C VAL A 74 3.86 21.52 -13.47
N VAL A 75 4.90 20.76 -13.82
CA VAL A 75 5.15 19.44 -13.23
C VAL A 75 5.65 19.59 -11.79
N ARG A 76 6.52 20.60 -11.55
CA ARG A 76 6.94 20.96 -10.19
C ARG A 76 5.73 21.36 -9.34
N ALA A 77 4.90 22.29 -9.83
CA ALA A 77 3.71 22.74 -9.12
C ALA A 77 2.74 21.59 -8.82
N PHE A 78 2.53 20.66 -9.76
CA PHE A 78 1.71 19.48 -9.52
C PHE A 78 2.34 18.54 -8.48
N THR A 79 3.65 18.38 -8.49
CA THR A 79 4.36 17.57 -7.47
C THR A 79 4.21 18.20 -6.08
N ASP A 80 4.40 19.51 -5.97
CA ASP A 80 4.27 20.26 -4.73
C ASP A 80 2.83 20.16 -4.17
N PHE A 81 1.82 20.04 -5.05
CA PHE A 81 0.43 19.80 -4.68
C PHE A 81 0.13 18.33 -4.33
N ALA A 82 0.56 17.38 -5.17
CA ALA A 82 0.14 15.99 -5.09
C ALA A 82 0.84 15.21 -3.97
N ILE A 83 2.12 15.47 -3.71
CA ILE A 83 2.88 14.72 -2.69
C ILE A 83 2.28 14.88 -1.28
N PRO A 84 1.94 16.09 -0.81
CA PRO A 84 1.25 16.24 0.48
C PRO A 84 -0.09 15.52 0.51
N ALA A 85 -0.87 15.59 -0.57
CA ALA A 85 -2.17 14.93 -0.65
C ALA A 85 -2.04 13.40 -0.57
N LEU A 86 -1.07 12.82 -1.29
CA LEU A 86 -0.80 11.38 -1.27
C LEU A 86 -0.33 10.91 0.11
N ARG A 87 0.52 11.68 0.79
CA ARG A 87 0.99 11.38 2.16
C ARG A 87 -0.08 11.51 3.22
N ALA A 88 -1.18 12.21 2.93
CA ALA A 88 -2.33 12.32 3.81
C ALA A 88 -3.31 11.15 3.66
N VAL A 89 -3.11 10.26 2.69
CA VAL A 89 -3.94 9.06 2.52
C VAL A 89 -3.61 8.07 3.63
N GLU A 90 -4.63 7.64 4.35
CA GLU A 90 -4.47 6.62 5.39
C GLU A 90 -3.93 5.31 4.79
N GLY A 91 -2.93 4.72 5.44
CA GLY A 91 -2.23 3.55 4.91
C GLY A 91 -1.12 3.87 3.90
N VAL A 92 -0.83 5.14 3.64
CA VAL A 92 0.37 5.59 2.92
C VAL A 92 1.33 6.24 3.91
N ASP A 93 2.36 5.50 4.30
CA ASP A 93 3.39 6.02 5.20
C ASP A 93 4.45 6.81 4.43
N ALA A 94 4.93 7.90 5.03
CA ALA A 94 6.14 8.57 4.57
C ALA A 94 7.34 7.69 4.95
N GLY A 95 7.69 6.75 4.07
CA GLY A 95 8.81 5.83 4.28
C GLY A 95 10.08 6.58 4.68
N ASP A 96 10.76 6.09 5.73
CA ASP A 96 12.04 6.64 6.15
C ASP A 96 13.13 6.15 5.20
N MET A 97 13.40 6.93 4.15
CA MET A 97 14.32 6.61 3.04
C MET A 97 15.81 6.59 3.45
N ARG A 98 16.11 6.44 4.75
CA ARG A 98 17.47 6.47 5.32
C ARG A 98 18.18 5.12 5.38
N SER A 99 17.54 4.01 4.98
CA SER A 99 18.07 2.66 5.23
C SER A 99 18.67 1.90 4.04
N GLU A 100 18.64 2.42 2.80
CA GLU A 100 19.16 1.68 1.62
C GLU A 100 20.53 2.15 1.11
N ALA A 101 21.33 2.81 1.96
CA ALA A 101 22.70 3.21 1.64
C ALA A 101 23.79 2.33 2.28
N ALA A 102 23.50 1.06 2.63
CA ALA A 102 24.46 0.13 3.22
C ALA A 102 24.67 -1.11 2.35
#